data_AF-A0A218PZI9-F1
#
_entry.id   AF-A0A218PZI9-F1
#
_cell.length_a   1.000
_cell.length_b   1.000
_cell.length_c   1.000
_cell.angle_alpha   90.00
_cell.angle_beta   90.00
_cell.angle_gamma   90.00
#
_symmetry.space_group_name_H-M   'P 1'
#
loop_
_entity.id
_entity.type
_entity.pdbx_description
1 polymer ?
#
loop_
_entity_poly.entity_id
_entity_poly.type
_entity_poly.pdbx_seq_one_letter_code
_entity_poly.pdbx_strand_id
1 'polypeptide(L)'
;MRLLTTVAALRCYLTKRCSENQLTVPEDLGLDEVTSWYQTAVGLVPTMGGLHQGHLSLIKRARQENSTVIVSIFVNPLQFAPHEDYESYPRTLQLDQQLCIEAGVDAIFAPTPEEMGVSQKSLQESRVTQVTPPSAMMLGLCGRSRLGHFQGVATIVTKLLNLVQPDRAYFGQKDAQQLAIIRRLVADLNLPVEVVACPTVREASGLALSSRNQYLTAPEKEQAAVLYRGLRQGSAAFKAGLRNSNKLIAVVQQELAKVSNLIVEYIELVKPTTLMSLETVEEEGMLAIAARLGSTRLIDNIILSDRQPIIAIDGPAGAGKSTVARQVATKLDLVYLDTGAMYRAVTWLVLQQGIAMDDECAIAELVARCNIELTPSHDLQSPVRVLINGTDVTQAIRTIEVTSQVSAIAAQSAVRQALVKKQQSWGKKGGLVAEGRDIGTHVFPDAEVKIFLTASVSERAHRRQQDFKEQGQPEVNLEQLKRDIAERDWKDSTRKVSPLQKAADAVEIQSDGLNVSEITAQIVNYYQQRLSQL
;
A
#
# COMPACT_ATOMS: atom_id res chain seq x y z
N MET A 1 22.61 -13.23 -3.83
CA MET A 1 22.59 -11.75 -3.80
C MET A 1 23.82 -11.18 -4.51
N ARG A 2 23.69 -10.12 -5.33
CA ARG A 2 24.81 -9.38 -5.93
C ARG A 2 25.07 -8.06 -5.19
N LEU A 3 26.33 -7.62 -5.11
CA LEU A 3 26.69 -6.25 -4.71
C LEU A 3 27.09 -5.48 -5.96
N LEU A 4 26.38 -4.38 -6.24
CA LEU A 4 26.56 -3.55 -7.43
C LEU A 4 26.99 -2.15 -6.99
N THR A 5 28.16 -1.71 -7.41
CA THR A 5 28.75 -0.43 -7.00
C THR A 5 28.72 0.63 -8.10
N THR A 6 28.36 0.26 -9.33
CA THR A 6 28.29 1.16 -10.48
C THR A 6 26.92 1.13 -11.15
N VAL A 7 26.53 2.24 -11.76
CA VAL A 7 25.31 2.38 -12.56
C VAL A 7 25.31 1.42 -13.74
N ALA A 8 26.48 1.21 -14.37
CA ALA A 8 26.62 0.26 -15.46
C ALA A 8 26.31 -1.18 -15.02
N ALA A 9 26.83 -1.60 -13.85
CA ALA A 9 26.55 -2.93 -13.30
C ALA A 9 25.09 -3.10 -12.90
N LEU A 10 24.48 -2.07 -12.30
CA LEU A 10 23.04 -2.06 -11.97
C LEU A 10 22.17 -2.24 -13.22
N ARG A 11 22.42 -1.44 -14.26
CA ARG A 11 21.68 -1.52 -15.53
C ARG A 11 21.83 -2.90 -16.17
N CYS A 12 23.06 -3.42 -16.25
CA CYS A 12 23.32 -4.76 -16.80
C CYS A 12 22.54 -5.85 -16.03
N TYR A 13 22.54 -5.78 -14.69
CA TYR A 13 21.79 -6.71 -13.85
C TYR A 13 20.28 -6.66 -14.10
N LEU A 14 19.71 -5.45 -14.17
CA LEU A 14 18.27 -5.26 -14.40
C LEU A 14 17.85 -5.70 -15.80
N THR A 15 18.62 -5.34 -16.85
CA THR A 15 18.34 -5.78 -18.22
C THR A 15 18.35 -7.31 -18.32
N LYS A 16 19.32 -7.97 -17.68
CA LYS A 16 19.39 -9.43 -17.65
C LYS A 16 18.17 -10.06 -16.94
N ARG A 17 17.80 -9.54 -15.76
CA ARG A 17 16.62 -10.02 -15.01
C ARG A 17 15.33 -9.82 -15.79
N CYS A 18 15.17 -8.70 -16.49
CA CYS A 18 14.00 -8.47 -17.35
C CYS A 18 13.93 -9.51 -18.48
N SER A 19 15.06 -9.87 -19.12
CA SER A 19 15.09 -10.89 -20.17
C SER A 19 14.79 -12.30 -19.65
N GLU A 20 15.32 -12.67 -18.47
CA GLU A 20 15.09 -13.97 -17.84
C GLU A 20 13.62 -14.14 -17.40
N ASN A 21 12.99 -13.08 -16.88
CA ASN A 21 11.57 -13.07 -16.54
C ASN A 21 10.64 -13.14 -17.76
N GLN A 22 11.10 -12.75 -18.96
CA GLN A 22 10.33 -12.91 -20.20
C GLN A 22 10.41 -14.33 -20.78
N LEU A 23 11.51 -15.05 -20.53
CA LEU A 23 11.77 -16.40 -21.05
C LEU A 23 11.19 -17.54 -20.20
N THR A 24 10.68 -17.25 -19.01
CA THR A 24 10.27 -18.24 -17.99
C THR A 24 8.76 -18.49 -17.96
N VAL A 25 8.04 -18.34 -19.07
CA VAL A 25 6.68 -18.90 -19.21
C VAL A 25 6.84 -20.29 -19.83
N PRO A 26 6.83 -21.40 -19.05
CA PRO A 26 6.96 -22.73 -19.62
C PRO A 26 5.64 -23.13 -20.29
N GLU A 27 5.69 -23.66 -21.50
CA GLU A 27 4.51 -24.19 -22.21
C GLU A 27 3.97 -25.50 -21.58
N ASP A 28 4.65 -26.06 -20.57
CA ASP A 28 4.36 -27.39 -20.03
C ASP A 28 4.55 -27.41 -18.49
N LEU A 29 3.52 -27.08 -17.70
CA LEU A 29 3.47 -27.38 -16.26
C LEU A 29 2.06 -27.78 -15.81
N GLY A 30 2.00 -28.88 -15.05
CA GLY A 30 0.77 -29.47 -14.51
C GLY A 30 0.05 -28.58 -13.50
N LEU A 31 -1.28 -28.73 -13.46
CA LEU A 31 -2.28 -27.87 -12.81
C LEU A 31 -2.17 -27.74 -11.27
N ASP A 32 -1.30 -28.48 -10.59
CA ASP A 32 -1.27 -28.54 -9.12
C ASP A 32 -0.12 -27.77 -8.45
N GLU A 33 0.86 -27.22 -9.19
CA GLU A 33 2.00 -26.47 -8.62
C GLU A 33 2.00 -24.95 -8.91
N VAL A 34 0.95 -24.41 -9.54
CA VAL A 34 0.98 -23.05 -10.11
C VAL A 34 0.53 -21.94 -9.14
N THR A 35 0.86 -22.06 -7.86
CA THR A 35 0.53 -21.03 -6.84
C THR A 35 1.69 -20.13 -6.43
N SER A 36 2.88 -20.25 -7.04
CA SER A 36 4.07 -19.54 -6.50
C SER A 36 4.65 -18.38 -7.31
N TRP A 37 4.31 -18.12 -8.58
CA TRP A 37 5.13 -17.19 -9.37
C TRP A 37 4.37 -16.19 -10.23
N TYR A 38 3.82 -15.11 -9.66
CA TYR A 38 3.73 -13.83 -10.37
C TYR A 38 3.80 -12.67 -9.36
N GLN A 39 5.00 -12.44 -8.85
CA GLN A 39 5.36 -11.24 -8.11
C GLN A 39 5.71 -10.12 -9.13
N THR A 40 5.49 -8.83 -8.82
CA THR A 40 5.98 -7.73 -9.68
C THR A 40 7.49 -7.86 -9.91
N ALA A 41 8.00 -7.39 -11.05
CA ALA A 41 9.37 -7.72 -11.46
C ALA A 41 10.41 -7.18 -10.47
N VAL A 42 10.26 -5.93 -10.01
CA VAL A 42 11.30 -5.27 -9.22
C VAL A 42 10.71 -4.39 -8.10
N GLY A 43 11.02 -4.74 -6.86
CA GLY A 43 10.80 -3.91 -5.67
C GLY A 43 12.08 -3.21 -5.23
N LEU A 44 12.00 -1.91 -4.92
CA LEU A 44 13.13 -1.11 -4.44
C LEU A 44 12.92 -0.67 -2.98
N VAL A 45 13.93 -0.89 -2.15
CA VAL A 45 14.01 -0.32 -0.79
C VAL A 45 15.18 0.67 -0.71
N PRO A 46 14.93 1.98 -0.81
CA PRO A 46 15.98 2.98 -0.68
C PRO A 46 16.42 3.16 0.78
N THR A 47 17.72 3.05 1.06
CA THR A 47 18.27 3.25 2.41
C THR A 47 19.60 4.01 2.38
N MET A 48 20.02 4.50 3.55
CA MET A 48 21.36 5.04 3.76
C MET A 48 22.32 4.03 4.42
N GLY A 49 21.93 2.76 4.57
CA GLY A 49 22.66 1.78 5.39
C GLY A 49 22.42 1.94 6.89
N GLY A 50 23.16 1.18 7.69
CA GLY A 50 22.89 1.05 9.13
C GLY A 50 21.55 0.36 9.37
N LEU A 51 21.36 -0.79 8.72
CA LEU A 51 20.08 -1.48 8.67
C LEU A 51 19.67 -2.00 10.06
N HIS A 52 18.37 -2.04 10.29
CA HIS A 52 17.76 -2.46 11.56
C HIS A 52 16.38 -3.06 11.29
N GLN A 53 15.68 -3.56 12.32
CA GLN A 53 14.39 -4.24 12.17
C GLN A 53 13.32 -3.40 11.44
N GLY A 54 13.35 -2.07 11.60
CA GLY A 54 12.59 -1.15 10.74
C GLY A 54 12.83 -1.37 9.24
N HIS A 55 14.09 -1.28 8.77
CA HIS A 55 14.43 -1.55 7.37
C HIS A 55 14.12 -2.99 6.93
N LEU A 56 14.38 -3.97 7.80
CA LEU A 56 14.07 -5.37 7.51
C LEU A 56 12.57 -5.60 7.28
N SER A 57 11.69 -4.85 7.96
CA SER A 57 10.26 -4.92 7.69
C SER A 57 9.88 -4.45 6.27
N LEU A 58 10.56 -3.42 5.76
CA LEU A 58 10.39 -2.94 4.38
C LEU A 58 10.88 -4.00 3.39
N ILE A 59 12.06 -4.58 3.64
CA ILE A 59 12.64 -5.64 2.80
C ILE A 59 11.75 -6.88 2.77
N LYS A 60 11.25 -7.31 3.94
CA LYS A 60 10.34 -8.46 4.06
C LYS A 60 9.06 -8.24 3.26
N ARG A 61 8.47 -7.04 3.36
CA ARG A 61 7.29 -6.68 2.56
C ARG A 61 7.60 -6.67 1.06
N ALA A 62 8.71 -6.04 0.65
CA ALA A 62 9.16 -6.04 -0.74
C ALA A 62 9.38 -7.48 -1.25
N ARG A 63 9.93 -8.38 -0.44
CA ARG A 63 10.16 -9.77 -0.82
C ARG A 63 8.87 -10.56 -1.04
N GLN A 64 7.83 -10.27 -0.25
CA GLN A 64 6.51 -10.90 -0.37
C GLN A 64 5.77 -10.45 -1.64
N GLU A 65 6.00 -9.21 -2.08
CA GLU A 65 5.23 -8.56 -3.15
C GLU A 65 5.96 -8.54 -4.52
N ASN A 66 7.28 -8.82 -4.60
CA ASN A 66 8.11 -8.69 -5.82
C ASN A 66 9.02 -9.90 -6.04
N SER A 67 9.40 -10.19 -7.30
CA SER A 67 10.29 -11.29 -7.75
C SER A 67 11.75 -10.94 -7.71
N THR A 68 12.08 -9.65 -7.88
CA THR A 68 13.42 -9.12 -7.62
C THR A 68 13.33 -8.04 -6.54
N VAL A 69 14.14 -8.13 -5.49
CA VAL A 69 14.27 -7.08 -4.48
C VAL A 69 15.64 -6.42 -4.58
N ILE A 70 15.65 -5.11 -4.79
CA ILE A 70 16.83 -4.26 -4.82
C ILE A 70 16.83 -3.39 -3.56
N VAL A 71 17.93 -3.42 -2.81
CA VAL A 71 18.16 -2.48 -1.71
C VAL A 71 19.24 -1.50 -2.13
N SER A 72 18.96 -0.18 -2.09
CA SER A 72 20.03 0.80 -2.27
C SER A 72 20.62 1.18 -0.91
N ILE A 73 21.95 1.23 -0.82
CA ILE A 73 22.68 1.69 0.36
C ILE A 73 23.53 2.88 -0.08
N PHE A 74 23.05 4.09 0.19
CA PHE A 74 23.73 5.30 -0.23
C PHE A 74 23.52 6.42 0.80
N VAL A 75 24.58 6.81 1.50
CA VAL A 75 24.56 7.98 2.40
C VAL A 75 24.63 9.23 1.53
N ASN A 76 23.46 9.75 1.17
CA ASN A 76 23.30 10.90 0.28
C ASN A 76 23.92 12.17 0.89
N PRO A 77 24.98 12.78 0.32
CA PRO A 77 25.54 14.02 0.87
C PRO A 77 24.59 15.22 0.77
N LEU A 78 23.74 15.28 -0.27
CA LEU A 78 22.88 16.44 -0.56
C LEU A 78 21.79 16.68 0.49
N GLN A 79 21.48 15.68 1.30
CA GLN A 79 20.43 15.78 2.31
C GLN A 79 20.97 16.11 3.72
N PHE A 80 22.27 16.32 3.88
CA PHE A 80 22.86 16.73 5.15
C PHE A 80 23.21 18.21 5.13
N ALA A 81 22.81 18.93 6.17
CA ALA A 81 23.32 20.29 6.40
C ALA A 81 24.74 20.25 6.98
N PRO A 82 25.54 21.34 6.89
CA PRO A 82 26.94 21.35 7.36
C PRO A 82 27.15 20.93 8.83
N HIS A 83 26.13 21.09 9.68
CA HIS A 83 26.19 20.76 11.11
C HIS A 83 25.53 19.40 11.44
N GLU A 84 25.12 18.64 10.44
CA GLU A 84 24.53 17.32 10.63
C GLU A 84 25.60 16.22 10.66
N ASP A 85 25.14 15.02 11.01
CA ASP A 85 25.93 13.83 11.31
C ASP A 85 26.47 13.10 10.07
N TYR A 86 26.73 13.78 8.94
CA TYR A 86 27.18 13.12 7.70
C TYR A 86 28.47 12.31 7.90
N GLU A 87 29.43 12.86 8.64
CA GLU A 87 30.73 12.21 8.86
C GLU A 87 30.65 11.08 9.88
N SER A 88 29.75 11.21 10.87
CA SER A 88 29.52 10.23 11.94
C SER A 88 28.39 9.23 11.64
N TYR A 89 27.73 9.32 10.48
CA TYR A 89 26.65 8.43 10.10
C TYR A 89 27.19 6.99 9.96
N PRO A 90 26.50 5.97 10.52
CA PRO A 90 27.00 4.59 10.50
C PRO A 90 27.14 4.08 9.06
N ARG A 91 28.34 3.58 8.72
CA ARG A 91 28.65 2.93 7.44
C ARG A 91 29.07 1.49 7.69
N THR A 92 28.08 0.60 7.79
CA THR A 92 28.25 -0.81 8.19
C THR A 92 27.93 -1.75 7.05
N LEU A 93 28.51 -1.50 5.86
CA LEU A 93 28.12 -2.19 4.63
C LEU A 93 28.21 -3.72 4.71
N GLN A 94 29.24 -4.27 5.40
CA GLN A 94 29.38 -5.72 5.57
C GLN A 94 28.23 -6.32 6.40
N LEU A 95 27.83 -5.66 7.50
CA LEU A 95 26.70 -6.09 8.32
C LEU A 95 25.38 -5.94 7.56
N ASP A 96 25.20 -4.82 6.86
CA ASP A 96 24.01 -4.55 6.04
C ASP A 96 23.86 -5.60 4.93
N GLN A 97 24.97 -6.07 4.33
CA GLN A 97 24.99 -7.15 3.36
C GLN A 97 24.49 -8.46 3.96
N GLN A 98 24.95 -8.82 5.16
CA GLN A 98 24.54 -10.07 5.82
C GLN A 98 23.03 -10.06 6.11
N LEU A 99 22.52 -8.95 6.65
CA LEU A 99 21.09 -8.75 6.89
C LEU A 99 20.27 -8.83 5.59
N CYS A 100 20.77 -8.27 4.49
CA CYS A 100 20.11 -8.37 3.18
C CYS A 100 20.08 -9.81 2.64
N ILE A 101 21.14 -10.60 2.85
CA ILE A 101 21.19 -12.01 2.44
C ILE A 101 20.11 -12.81 3.19
N GLU A 102 20.05 -12.65 4.51
CA GLU A 102 19.07 -13.34 5.37
C GLU A 102 17.63 -12.96 5.01
N ALA A 103 17.40 -11.71 4.58
CA ALA A 103 16.09 -11.22 4.18
C ALA A 103 15.70 -11.55 2.72
N GLY A 104 16.55 -12.25 1.95
CA GLY A 104 16.25 -12.68 0.59
C GLY A 104 16.37 -11.60 -0.48
N VAL A 105 17.27 -10.61 -0.28
CA VAL A 105 17.55 -9.55 -1.26
C VAL A 105 18.32 -10.12 -2.46
N ASP A 106 17.93 -9.69 -3.67
CA ASP A 106 18.55 -10.16 -4.91
C ASP A 106 19.82 -9.38 -5.25
N ALA A 107 19.80 -8.06 -5.07
CA ALA A 107 20.97 -7.22 -5.23
C ALA A 107 20.96 -5.99 -4.31
N ILE A 108 22.15 -5.59 -3.88
CA ILE A 108 22.42 -4.31 -3.23
C ILE A 108 23.04 -3.37 -4.26
N PHE A 109 22.50 -2.16 -4.36
CA PHE A 109 23.14 -1.07 -5.07
C PHE A 109 23.80 -0.10 -4.08
N ALA A 110 25.14 -0.11 -4.02
CA ALA A 110 25.94 0.68 -3.09
C ALA A 110 26.97 1.55 -3.86
N PRO A 111 26.51 2.61 -4.57
CA PRO A 111 27.39 3.47 -5.34
C PRO A 111 28.17 4.46 -4.45
N THR A 112 29.27 4.99 -4.97
CA THR A 112 29.95 6.14 -4.35
C THR A 112 29.22 7.45 -4.70
N PRO A 113 29.45 8.55 -3.96
CA PRO A 113 28.92 9.86 -4.32
C PRO A 113 29.32 10.30 -5.74
N GLU A 114 30.56 10.02 -6.16
CA GLU A 114 31.07 10.33 -7.50
C GLU A 114 30.30 9.58 -8.59
N GLU A 115 30.03 8.29 -8.38
CA GLU A 115 29.21 7.47 -9.29
C GLU A 115 27.77 8.03 -9.40
N MET A 116 27.25 8.56 -8.29
CA MET A 116 25.96 9.25 -8.26
C MET A 116 26.04 10.70 -8.77
N GLY A 117 27.20 11.17 -9.24
CA GLY A 117 27.40 12.54 -9.74
C GLY A 117 27.31 13.62 -8.65
N VAL A 118 27.53 13.24 -7.39
CA VAL A 118 27.51 14.08 -6.20
C VAL A 118 28.92 14.13 -5.60
N SER A 119 29.85 14.74 -6.32
CA SER A 119 31.25 14.87 -5.86
C SER A 119 31.43 15.91 -4.75
N GLN A 120 30.42 16.76 -4.49
CA GLN A 120 30.49 17.83 -3.50
C GLN A 120 29.47 17.64 -2.38
N LYS A 121 29.85 18.06 -1.17
CA LYS A 121 29.07 17.86 0.06
C LYS A 121 27.89 18.82 0.22
N SER A 122 27.69 19.80 -0.68
CA SER A 122 26.63 20.80 -0.55
C SER A 122 25.76 20.93 -1.81
N LEU A 123 24.47 21.22 -1.61
CA LEU A 123 23.52 21.47 -2.70
C LEU A 123 23.87 22.71 -3.52
N GLN A 124 24.47 23.74 -2.91
CA GLN A 124 24.76 25.02 -3.56
C GLN A 124 25.95 24.91 -4.52
N GLU A 125 26.92 24.05 -4.21
CA GLU A 125 28.10 23.85 -5.04
C GLU A 125 27.87 22.73 -6.07
N SER A 126 27.00 21.76 -5.73
CA SER A 126 26.71 20.64 -6.59
C SER A 126 26.15 21.06 -7.96
N ARG A 127 26.82 20.61 -9.01
CA ARG A 127 26.41 20.82 -10.42
C ARG A 127 25.39 19.78 -10.90
N VAL A 128 24.93 18.89 -10.02
CA VAL A 128 23.93 17.87 -10.39
C VAL A 128 22.58 18.54 -10.63
N THR A 129 21.82 18.06 -11.62
CA THR A 129 20.41 18.46 -11.79
C THR A 129 19.64 18.15 -10.52
N GLN A 130 18.88 19.13 -10.05
CA GLN A 130 18.14 19.05 -8.77
C GLN A 130 16.64 18.96 -9.01
N VAL A 131 15.96 18.23 -8.14
CA VAL A 131 14.51 18.12 -8.12
C VAL A 131 13.99 18.82 -6.88
N THR A 132 13.11 19.81 -7.08
CA THR A 132 12.64 20.68 -6.00
C THR A 132 11.15 20.45 -5.77
N PRO A 133 10.76 19.78 -4.66
CA PRO A 133 9.36 19.66 -4.25
C PRO A 133 8.67 21.02 -4.00
N PRO A 134 7.33 21.06 -3.90
CA PRO A 134 6.62 22.29 -3.51
C PRO A 134 7.15 22.87 -2.19
N SER A 135 7.39 24.19 -2.16
CA SER A 135 7.96 24.88 -0.98
C SER A 135 7.16 24.66 0.30
N ALA A 136 5.83 24.64 0.21
CA ALA A 136 4.93 24.38 1.33
C ALA A 136 5.20 23.03 2.03
N MET A 137 5.69 22.02 1.29
CA MET A 137 6.02 20.70 1.83
C MET A 137 7.43 20.64 2.43
N MET A 138 8.33 21.52 1.98
CA MET A 138 9.74 21.52 2.37
C MET A 138 10.07 22.45 3.53
N LEU A 139 9.25 23.47 3.80
CA LEU A 139 9.58 24.52 4.78
C LEU A 139 8.95 24.27 6.17
N GLY A 140 7.91 23.45 6.27
CA GLY A 140 7.29 23.04 7.54
C GLY A 140 8.03 21.87 8.22
N LEU A 141 7.67 21.56 9.47
CA LEU A 141 8.19 20.40 10.22
C LEU A 141 9.74 20.35 10.24
N CYS A 142 10.34 19.21 9.87
CA CYS A 142 11.80 19.03 9.78
C CYS A 142 12.46 20.01 8.80
N GLY A 143 11.70 20.56 7.85
CA GLY A 143 12.16 21.53 6.88
C GLY A 143 12.73 22.81 7.48
N ARG A 144 12.18 23.26 8.62
CA ARG A 144 12.60 24.50 9.29
C ARG A 144 14.05 24.48 9.75
N SER A 145 14.50 23.33 10.26
CA SER A 145 15.84 23.15 10.79
C SER A 145 16.80 22.47 9.81
N ARG A 146 16.29 21.96 8.67
CA ARG A 146 17.06 21.18 7.69
C ARG A 146 16.90 21.75 6.28
N LEU A 147 17.31 23.00 6.08
CA LEU A 147 17.25 23.67 4.78
C LEU A 147 17.96 22.84 3.69
N GLY A 148 17.29 22.66 2.55
CA GLY A 148 17.80 21.84 1.44
C GLY A 148 17.64 20.32 1.61
N HIS A 149 17.38 19.81 2.82
CA HIS A 149 17.29 18.36 3.08
C HIS A 149 16.37 17.62 2.12
N PHE A 150 15.12 18.10 1.98
CA PHE A 150 14.12 17.43 1.13
C PHE A 150 14.36 17.61 -0.37
N GLN A 151 15.07 18.66 -0.77
CA GLN A 151 15.53 18.82 -2.16
C GLN A 151 16.61 17.77 -2.47
N GLY A 152 17.55 17.55 -1.54
CA GLY A 152 18.54 16.48 -1.64
C GLY A 152 17.91 15.08 -1.68
N VAL A 153 16.90 14.82 -0.84
CA VAL A 153 16.14 13.57 -0.84
C VAL A 153 15.41 13.38 -2.17
N ALA A 154 14.62 14.37 -2.62
CA ALA A 154 13.87 14.27 -3.86
C ALA A 154 14.78 14.01 -5.07
N THR A 155 15.92 14.71 -5.15
CA THR A 155 16.91 14.55 -6.22
C THR A 155 17.44 13.12 -6.30
N ILE A 156 17.89 12.56 -5.18
CA ILE A 156 18.46 11.21 -5.16
C ILE A 156 17.40 10.13 -5.33
N VAL A 157 16.21 10.29 -4.73
CA VAL A 157 15.11 9.34 -4.93
C VAL A 157 14.68 9.32 -6.39
N THR A 158 14.51 10.49 -7.05
CA THR A 158 14.24 10.54 -8.49
C THR A 158 15.32 9.82 -9.29
N LYS A 159 16.61 10.00 -8.95
CA LYS A 159 17.70 9.31 -9.64
C LYS A 159 17.63 7.80 -9.44
N LEU A 160 17.40 7.32 -8.22
CA LEU A 160 17.25 5.89 -7.92
C LEU A 160 16.04 5.27 -8.65
N LEU A 161 14.89 5.96 -8.68
CA LEU A 161 13.70 5.51 -9.42
C LEU A 161 13.97 5.39 -10.93
N ASN A 162 14.72 6.34 -11.51
CA ASN A 162 15.10 6.26 -12.93
C ASN A 162 16.14 5.16 -13.23
N LEU A 163 17.05 4.89 -12.28
CA LEU A 163 18.10 3.88 -12.45
C LEU A 163 17.57 2.46 -12.28
N VAL A 164 16.69 2.25 -11.31
CA VAL A 164 16.15 0.93 -10.96
C VAL A 164 14.88 0.62 -11.75
N GLN A 165 14.08 1.63 -12.09
CA GLN A 165 12.75 1.49 -12.70
C GLN A 165 11.88 0.45 -11.99
N PRO A 166 11.70 0.57 -10.66
CA PRO A 166 10.97 -0.43 -9.90
C PRO A 166 9.46 -0.30 -10.17
N ASP A 167 8.75 -1.44 -10.12
CA ASP A 167 7.30 -1.43 -10.06
C ASP A 167 6.81 -0.82 -8.73
N ARG A 168 7.53 -1.11 -7.65
CA ARG A 168 7.20 -0.68 -6.28
C ARG A 168 8.41 -0.16 -5.52
N ALA A 169 8.25 0.95 -4.79
CA ALA A 169 9.27 1.50 -3.91
C ALA A 169 8.73 1.62 -2.46
N TYR A 170 9.49 1.07 -1.50
CA TYR A 170 9.04 0.91 -0.11
C TYR A 170 9.70 1.94 0.80
N PHE A 171 8.87 2.66 1.56
CA PHE A 171 9.32 3.71 2.48
C PHE A 171 8.62 3.59 3.84
N GLY A 172 9.35 3.89 4.92
CA GLY A 172 8.82 3.83 6.27
C GLY A 172 7.96 5.05 6.62
N GLN A 173 6.85 4.84 7.33
CA GLN A 173 5.98 5.89 7.85
C GLN A 173 6.64 6.74 8.95
N LYS A 174 7.74 6.28 9.55
CA LYS A 174 8.52 7.06 10.54
C LYS A 174 8.95 8.41 9.98
N ASP A 175 9.38 8.44 8.73
CA ASP A 175 9.78 9.65 8.01
C ASP A 175 8.59 10.19 7.17
N ALA A 176 7.46 10.46 7.84
CA ALA A 176 6.20 10.75 7.15
C ALA A 176 6.25 11.97 6.22
N GLN A 177 7.00 13.02 6.57
CA GLN A 177 7.22 14.17 5.68
C GLN A 177 7.94 13.77 4.39
N GLN A 178 8.98 12.92 4.48
CA GLN A 178 9.66 12.37 3.31
C GLN A 178 8.70 11.54 2.47
N LEU A 179 7.92 10.65 3.09
CA LEU A 179 6.95 9.82 2.37
C LEU A 179 5.92 10.66 1.61
N ALA A 180 5.37 11.72 2.24
CA ALA A 180 4.44 12.64 1.59
C ALA A 180 5.07 13.35 0.39
N ILE A 181 6.31 13.83 0.53
CA ILE A 181 7.07 14.48 -0.55
C ILE A 181 7.34 13.51 -1.70
N ILE A 182 7.73 12.26 -1.41
CA ILE A 182 8.00 11.25 -2.43
C ILE A 182 6.72 10.86 -3.17
N ARG A 183 5.59 10.72 -2.47
CA ARG A 183 4.28 10.50 -3.10
C ARG A 183 3.90 11.65 -4.03
N ARG A 184 4.11 12.89 -3.59
CA ARG A 184 3.85 14.08 -4.42
C ARG A 184 4.75 14.13 -5.64
N LEU A 185 6.04 13.85 -5.46
CA LEU A 185 7.05 13.77 -6.52
C LEU A 185 6.66 12.75 -7.59
N VAL A 186 6.29 11.53 -7.19
CA VAL A 186 5.87 10.46 -8.11
C VAL A 186 4.61 10.86 -8.88
N ALA A 187 3.63 11.46 -8.20
CA ALA A 187 2.40 11.91 -8.82
C ALA A 187 2.63 13.07 -9.82
N ASP A 188 3.33 14.13 -9.40
CA ASP A 188 3.53 15.34 -10.21
C ASP A 188 4.43 15.09 -11.43
N LEU A 189 5.41 14.18 -11.32
CA LEU A 189 6.30 13.81 -12.42
C LEU A 189 5.82 12.60 -13.22
N ASN A 190 4.63 12.06 -12.93
CA ASN A 190 4.06 10.87 -13.57
C ASN A 190 5.05 9.68 -13.61
N LEU A 191 5.79 9.47 -12.52
CA LEU A 191 6.75 8.36 -12.44
C LEU A 191 5.97 7.04 -12.34
N PRO A 192 6.29 6.02 -13.17
CA PRO A 192 5.54 4.77 -13.22
C PRO A 192 5.96 3.82 -12.09
N VAL A 193 5.81 4.25 -10.84
CA VAL A 193 6.16 3.49 -9.63
C VAL A 193 5.07 3.62 -8.57
N GLU A 194 4.75 2.51 -7.92
CA GLU A 194 3.89 2.51 -6.73
C GLU A 194 4.72 2.80 -5.46
N VAL A 195 4.31 3.81 -4.69
CA VAL A 195 4.96 4.15 -3.41
C VAL A 195 4.26 3.44 -2.26
N VAL A 196 4.88 2.37 -1.76
CA VAL A 196 4.36 1.54 -0.68
C VAL A 196 4.83 2.08 0.68
N ALA A 197 3.86 2.46 1.53
CA ALA A 197 4.13 2.92 2.89
C ALA A 197 4.16 1.74 3.87
N CYS A 198 5.23 1.62 4.63
CA CYS A 198 5.42 0.59 5.64
C CYS A 198 5.27 1.16 7.06
N PRO A 199 4.50 0.51 7.95
CA PRO A 199 4.32 0.96 9.33
C PRO A 199 5.64 1.18 10.09
N THR A 200 5.62 2.17 11.00
CA THR A 200 6.75 2.40 11.92
C THR A 200 6.91 1.20 12.85
N VAL A 201 8.04 0.50 12.75
CA VAL A 201 8.42 -0.55 13.71
C VAL A 201 8.98 0.09 14.98
N ARG A 202 8.56 -0.43 16.12
CA ARG A 202 8.89 0.10 17.46
C ARG A 202 9.53 -0.97 18.33
N GLU A 203 10.36 -0.53 19.28
CA GLU A 203 10.81 -1.35 20.40
C GLU A 203 9.63 -1.66 21.35
N ALA A 204 9.80 -2.61 22.27
CA ALA A 204 8.77 -2.93 23.27
C ALA A 204 8.40 -1.72 24.15
N SER A 205 9.33 -0.79 24.34
CA SER A 205 9.10 0.50 25.03
C SER A 205 8.16 1.44 24.27
N GLY A 206 7.96 1.22 22.97
CA GLY A 206 7.24 2.11 22.06
C GLY A 206 8.14 3.08 21.27
N LEU A 207 9.45 3.12 21.57
CA LEU A 207 10.42 3.92 20.82
C LEU A 207 10.47 3.47 19.36
N ALA A 208 10.28 4.41 18.42
CA ALA A 208 10.43 4.13 17.00
C ALA A 208 11.88 3.72 16.67
N LEU A 209 12.06 2.63 15.93
CA LEU A 209 13.39 2.16 15.56
C LEU A 209 14.08 3.13 14.60
N SER A 210 15.34 3.43 14.88
CA SER A 210 16.19 4.27 14.05
C SER A 210 17.65 3.85 14.18
N SER A 211 18.43 3.99 13.11
CA SER A 211 19.91 3.86 13.15
C SER A 211 20.52 4.78 14.22
N ARG A 212 19.94 5.97 14.40
CA ARG A 212 20.31 6.96 15.42
C ARG A 212 20.06 6.51 16.87
N ASN A 213 19.27 5.46 17.13
CA ASN A 213 19.05 4.98 18.50
C ASN A 213 20.34 4.42 19.13
N GLN A 214 21.35 4.09 18.32
CA GLN A 214 22.67 3.64 18.81
C GLN A 214 23.42 4.73 19.58
N TYR A 215 23.07 6.01 19.38
CA TYR A 215 23.68 7.14 20.07
C TYR A 215 23.05 7.43 21.44
N LEU A 216 21.92 6.79 21.75
CA LEU A 216 21.25 6.93 23.04
C LEU A 216 21.84 5.98 24.07
N THR A 217 22.07 6.50 25.27
CA THR A 217 22.32 5.68 26.46
C THR A 217 21.07 4.87 26.85
N ALA A 218 21.23 3.84 27.70
CA ALA A 218 20.09 3.03 28.13
C ALA A 218 18.97 3.86 28.83
N PRO A 219 19.28 4.80 29.74
CA PRO A 219 18.26 5.69 30.31
C PRO A 219 17.57 6.58 29.28
N GLU A 220 18.34 7.10 28.31
CA GLU A 220 17.77 7.94 27.25
C GLU A 220 16.83 7.13 26.33
N LYS A 221 17.10 5.85 26.06
CA LYS A 221 16.18 4.99 25.29
C LYS A 221 14.84 4.81 26.00
N GLU A 222 14.86 4.58 27.32
CA GLU A 222 13.63 4.48 28.12
C GLU A 222 12.86 5.80 28.13
N GLN A 223 13.57 6.92 28.31
CA GLN A 223 12.98 8.26 28.28
C GLN A 223 12.36 8.60 26.91
N ALA A 224 13.02 8.22 25.82
CA ALA A 224 12.57 8.48 24.45
C ALA A 224 11.20 7.85 24.13
N ALA A 225 10.77 6.83 24.87
CA ALA A 225 9.41 6.27 24.76
C ALA A 225 8.31 7.30 25.05
N VAL A 226 8.63 8.42 25.74
CA VAL A 226 7.67 9.50 26.00
C VAL A 226 7.11 10.13 24.72
N LEU A 227 7.88 10.13 23.62
CA LEU A 227 7.40 10.64 22.33
C LEU A 227 6.15 9.90 21.87
N TYR A 228 6.22 8.56 21.85
CA TYR A 228 5.10 7.73 21.43
C TYR A 228 3.94 7.77 22.45
N ARG A 229 4.24 7.82 23.75
CA ARG A 229 3.19 8.02 24.77
C ARG A 229 2.43 9.32 24.54
N GLY A 230 3.13 10.42 24.25
CA GLY A 230 2.51 11.71 23.91
C GLY A 230 1.60 11.61 22.68
N LEU A 231 2.09 11.00 21.59
CA LEU A 231 1.29 10.76 20.38
C LEU A 231 0.04 9.92 20.66
N ARG A 232 0.15 8.88 21.48
CA ARG A 232 -1.01 8.06 21.89
C ARG A 232 -2.02 8.86 22.71
N GLN A 233 -1.57 9.74 23.61
CA GLN A 233 -2.48 10.63 24.34
C GLN A 233 -3.19 11.60 23.40
N GLY A 234 -2.48 12.18 22.43
CA GLY A 234 -3.09 13.00 21.37
C GLY A 234 -4.12 12.23 20.56
N SER A 235 -3.81 10.98 20.19
CA SER A 235 -4.74 10.09 19.48
C SER A 235 -5.97 9.73 20.31
N ALA A 236 -5.80 9.41 21.59
CA ALA A 236 -6.92 9.12 22.50
C ALA A 236 -7.83 10.35 22.68
N ALA A 237 -7.24 11.55 22.87
CA ALA A 237 -8.00 12.79 22.96
C ALA A 237 -8.77 13.08 21.67
N PHE A 238 -8.15 12.83 20.51
CA PHE A 238 -8.82 12.90 19.21
C PHE A 238 -10.00 11.92 19.14
N LYS A 239 -9.80 10.64 19.46
CA LYS A 239 -10.91 9.66 19.50
C LYS A 239 -12.04 10.06 20.46
N ALA A 240 -11.73 10.77 21.55
CA ALA A 240 -12.71 11.30 22.50
C ALA A 240 -13.46 12.57 22.02
N GLY A 241 -13.22 13.02 20.78
CA GLY A 241 -13.92 14.16 20.17
C GLY A 241 -13.13 15.46 20.14
N LEU A 242 -11.88 15.50 20.63
CA LEU A 242 -11.05 16.70 20.55
C LEU A 242 -10.55 16.90 19.11
N ARG A 243 -10.98 17.98 18.46
CA ARG A 243 -10.64 18.26 17.04
C ARG A 243 -9.67 19.44 16.87
N ASN A 244 -9.57 20.32 17.86
CA ASN A 244 -8.74 21.53 17.78
C ASN A 244 -7.24 21.21 17.93
N SER A 245 -6.45 21.72 16.99
CA SER A 245 -5.01 21.47 16.88
C SER A 245 -4.21 21.91 18.11
N ASN A 246 -4.41 23.15 18.57
CA ASN A 246 -3.68 23.67 19.73
C ASN A 246 -3.94 22.84 20.99
N LYS A 247 -5.19 22.37 21.19
CA LYS A 247 -5.53 21.51 22.32
C LYS A 247 -4.91 20.12 22.20
N LEU A 248 -4.92 19.51 21.01
CA LEU A 248 -4.26 18.22 20.76
C LEU A 248 -2.74 18.31 20.99
N ILE A 249 -2.12 19.38 20.49
CA ILE A 249 -0.69 19.67 20.71
C ILE A 249 -0.40 19.85 22.20
N ALA A 250 -1.24 20.57 22.94
CA ALA A 250 -1.07 20.77 24.38
C ALA A 250 -1.11 19.44 25.17
N VAL A 251 -1.97 18.49 24.79
CA VAL A 251 -2.01 17.15 25.38
C VAL A 251 -0.67 16.43 25.20
N VAL A 252 -0.09 16.49 23.99
CA VAL A 252 1.23 15.91 23.73
C VAL A 252 2.31 16.62 24.55
N GLN A 253 2.32 17.96 24.55
CA GLN A 253 3.29 18.78 25.29
C GLN A 253 3.32 18.43 26.77
N GLN A 254 2.16 18.27 27.39
CA GLN A 254 2.03 17.90 28.80
C GLN A 254 2.67 16.53 29.10
N GLU A 255 2.53 15.56 28.20
CA GLU A 255 3.16 14.25 28.35
C GLU A 255 4.69 14.34 28.20
N LEU A 256 5.17 15.08 27.18
CA LEU A 256 6.60 15.24 26.93
C LEU A 256 7.33 15.97 28.08
N ALA A 257 6.66 16.93 28.73
CA ALA A 257 7.21 17.70 29.85
C ALA A 257 7.60 16.85 31.08
N LYS A 258 7.17 15.57 31.14
CA LYS A 258 7.57 14.62 32.18
C LYS A 258 9.05 14.19 32.10
N VAL A 259 9.71 14.45 30.97
CA VAL A 259 11.13 14.15 30.74
C VAL A 259 11.89 15.46 30.64
N SER A 260 12.59 15.85 31.71
CA SER A 260 13.19 17.19 31.86
C SER A 260 14.37 17.47 30.92
N ASN A 261 15.07 16.45 30.44
CA ASN A 261 16.19 16.55 29.50
C ASN A 261 15.77 16.44 28.03
N LEU A 262 14.45 16.36 27.74
CA LEU A 262 13.93 16.34 26.38
C LEU A 262 13.73 17.75 25.85
N ILE A 263 14.41 18.09 24.76
CA ILE A 263 14.28 19.40 24.10
C ILE A 263 13.38 19.23 22.87
N VAL A 264 12.13 19.68 22.97
CA VAL A 264 11.18 19.62 21.85
C VAL A 264 11.55 20.66 20.79
N GLU A 265 11.76 20.22 19.55
CA GLU A 265 11.97 21.12 18.41
C GLU A 265 10.63 21.58 17.82
N TYR A 266 9.69 20.65 17.64
CA TYR A 266 8.33 20.96 17.26
C TYR A 266 7.36 19.84 17.65
N ILE A 267 6.09 20.22 17.81
CA ILE A 267 4.92 19.33 17.75
C ILE A 267 3.93 20.02 16.84
N GLU A 268 3.58 19.39 15.73
CA GLU A 268 2.75 20.02 14.70
C GLU A 268 1.68 19.05 14.22
N LEU A 269 0.53 19.61 13.88
CA LEU A 269 -0.59 18.90 13.29
C LEU A 269 -0.82 19.43 11.89
N VAL A 270 -0.64 18.56 10.91
CA VAL A 270 -0.66 18.93 9.48
C VAL A 270 -1.54 17.98 8.68
N LYS A 271 -1.97 18.39 7.49
CA LYS A 271 -2.62 17.50 6.54
C LYS A 271 -1.58 16.50 5.98
N PRO A 272 -1.80 15.17 6.04
CA PRO A 272 -0.77 14.20 5.65
C PRO A 272 -0.29 14.31 4.19
N THR A 273 -1.16 14.77 3.29
CA THR A 273 -0.89 14.85 1.85
C THR A 273 -0.25 16.16 1.41
N THR A 274 -0.58 17.28 2.03
CA THR A 274 -0.07 18.61 1.65
C THR A 274 0.93 19.19 2.64
N LEU A 275 1.01 18.61 3.84
CA LEU A 275 1.82 19.05 4.98
C LEU A 275 1.51 20.47 5.45
N MET A 276 0.37 21.02 5.03
CA MET A 276 -0.13 22.31 5.52
C MET A 276 -0.67 22.14 6.94
N SER A 277 -0.42 23.13 7.80
CA SER A 277 -0.93 23.15 9.16
C SER A 277 -2.46 23.08 9.20
N LEU A 278 -2.99 22.38 10.20
CA LEU A 278 -4.41 22.26 10.46
C LEU A 278 -4.77 23.03 11.74
N GLU A 279 -5.84 23.82 11.69
CA GLU A 279 -6.46 24.42 12.88
C GLU A 279 -7.38 23.41 13.60
N THR A 280 -8.09 22.62 12.80
CA THR A 280 -8.95 21.52 13.23
C THR A 280 -8.69 20.30 12.36
N VAL A 281 -8.84 19.11 12.93
CA VAL A 281 -8.81 17.84 12.19
C VAL A 281 -10.24 17.35 12.07
N GLU A 282 -10.82 17.38 10.88
CA GLU A 282 -12.17 16.85 10.64
C GLU A 282 -12.12 15.35 10.34
N GLU A 283 -11.44 14.95 9.27
CA GLU A 283 -11.38 13.56 8.81
C GLU A 283 -10.03 12.89 9.09
N GLU A 284 -8.94 13.57 8.73
CA GLU A 284 -7.58 13.03 8.79
C GLU A 284 -6.55 14.13 9.07
N GLY A 285 -5.61 13.86 9.98
CA GLY A 285 -4.50 14.75 10.33
C GLY A 285 -3.27 13.96 10.74
N MET A 286 -2.08 14.49 10.51
CA MET A 286 -0.82 13.89 10.96
C MET A 286 -0.25 14.71 12.11
N LEU A 287 -0.17 14.09 13.29
CA LEU A 287 0.47 14.68 14.46
C LEU A 287 1.92 14.21 14.49
N ALA A 288 2.86 15.14 14.33
CA ALA A 288 4.28 14.86 14.18
C ALA A 288 5.10 15.57 15.27
N ILE A 289 6.16 14.92 15.73
CA ILE A 289 7.07 15.40 16.77
C ILE A 289 8.51 15.29 16.27
N ALA A 290 9.31 16.32 16.56
CA ALA A 290 10.75 16.20 16.62
C ALA A 290 11.26 16.73 17.97
N ALA A 291 12.20 15.99 18.56
CA ALA A 291 12.81 16.37 19.83
C ALA A 291 14.26 15.87 19.90
N ARG A 292 15.06 16.49 20.77
CA ARG A 292 16.42 16.07 21.08
C ARG A 292 16.49 15.50 22.49
N LEU A 293 17.18 14.38 22.60
CA LEU A 293 17.53 13.76 23.87
C LEU A 293 19.04 13.49 23.86
N GLY A 294 19.77 14.16 24.75
CA GLY A 294 21.22 14.29 24.64
C GLY A 294 21.61 14.93 23.30
N SER A 295 22.56 14.34 22.59
CA SER A 295 22.96 14.77 21.24
C SER A 295 22.04 14.25 20.12
N THR A 296 21.14 13.33 20.44
CA THR A 296 20.38 12.57 19.43
C THR A 296 19.06 13.26 19.11
N ARG A 297 18.87 13.58 17.83
CA ARG A 297 17.58 14.07 17.31
C ARG A 297 16.68 12.90 16.93
N LEU A 298 15.50 12.87 17.53
CA LEU A 298 14.47 11.86 17.33
C LEU A 298 13.25 12.47 16.64
N ILE A 299 12.55 11.66 15.85
CA ILE A 299 11.28 12.01 15.23
C ILE A 299 10.29 10.88 15.44
N ASP A 300 9.01 11.24 15.54
CA ASP A 300 7.91 10.29 15.57
C ASP A 300 6.63 10.96 15.07
N ASN A 301 5.66 10.17 14.63
CA ASN A 301 4.37 10.68 14.17
C ASN A 301 3.24 9.64 14.31
N ILE A 302 2.00 10.11 14.28
CA ILE A 302 0.80 9.28 14.16
C ILE A 302 -0.22 9.96 13.24
N ILE A 303 -0.96 9.15 12.49
CA ILE A 303 -2.15 9.60 11.75
C ILE A 303 -3.34 9.57 12.70
N LEU A 304 -3.99 10.71 12.85
CA LEU A 304 -5.30 10.88 13.46
C LEU A 304 -6.33 10.74 12.34
N SER A 305 -7.22 9.76 12.45
CA SER A 305 -8.32 9.58 11.51
C SER A 305 -9.59 9.20 12.24
N ASP A 306 -10.71 9.82 11.83
CA ASP A 306 -12.06 9.54 12.33
C ASP A 306 -12.87 8.79 11.26
N ARG A 307 -12.19 7.99 10.41
CA ARG A 307 -12.89 7.16 9.44
C ARG A 307 -13.54 5.97 10.14
N GLN A 308 -14.73 5.61 9.68
CA GLN A 308 -15.35 4.37 10.13
C GLN A 308 -14.55 3.15 9.63
N PRO A 309 -14.67 1.98 10.27
CA PRO A 309 -13.94 0.80 9.86
C PRO A 309 -14.29 0.32 8.45
N ILE A 310 -13.32 -0.29 7.78
CA ILE A 310 -13.48 -0.96 6.49
C ILE A 310 -13.29 -2.47 6.70
N ILE A 311 -14.19 -3.24 6.10
CA ILE A 311 -14.08 -4.70 6.01
C ILE A 311 -13.76 -5.06 4.56
N ALA A 312 -12.56 -5.59 4.33
CA ALA A 312 -12.13 -6.12 3.05
C ALA A 312 -12.40 -7.63 2.98
N ILE A 313 -13.14 -8.09 1.98
CA ILE A 313 -13.43 -9.52 1.75
C ILE A 313 -12.92 -9.92 0.36
N ASP A 314 -11.79 -10.64 0.35
CA ASP A 314 -11.17 -11.18 -0.84
C ASP A 314 -11.41 -12.67 -1.00
N GLY A 315 -11.18 -13.20 -2.20
CA GLY A 315 -11.27 -14.63 -2.48
C GLY A 315 -11.68 -14.94 -3.92
N PRO A 316 -11.61 -16.21 -4.33
CA PRO A 316 -11.90 -16.62 -5.70
C PRO A 316 -13.38 -16.46 -6.07
N ALA A 317 -13.67 -16.48 -7.37
CA ALA A 317 -15.04 -16.40 -7.89
C ALA A 317 -15.85 -17.61 -7.39
N GLY A 318 -17.11 -17.40 -6.97
CA GLY A 318 -17.97 -18.48 -6.45
C GLY A 318 -17.81 -18.82 -4.97
N ALA A 319 -16.84 -18.22 -4.25
CA ALA A 319 -16.63 -18.48 -2.82
C ALA A 319 -17.74 -17.94 -1.88
N GLY A 320 -18.81 -17.32 -2.41
CA GLY A 320 -19.90 -16.75 -1.61
C GLY A 320 -19.68 -15.31 -1.10
N LYS A 321 -18.60 -14.65 -1.52
CA LYS A 321 -18.21 -13.30 -1.07
C LYS A 321 -19.33 -12.28 -1.13
N SER A 322 -19.96 -12.08 -2.28
CA SER A 322 -20.97 -11.03 -2.46
C SER A 322 -22.20 -11.27 -1.56
N THR A 323 -22.54 -12.53 -1.26
CA THR A 323 -23.65 -12.84 -0.34
C THR A 323 -23.25 -12.59 1.11
N VAL A 324 -22.07 -13.07 1.53
CA VAL A 324 -21.53 -12.84 2.87
C VAL A 324 -21.31 -11.35 3.14
N ALA A 325 -20.68 -10.62 2.22
CA ALA A 325 -20.39 -9.20 2.33
C ALA A 325 -21.65 -8.36 2.53
N ARG A 326 -22.73 -8.68 1.82
CA ARG A 326 -24.04 -8.03 2.00
C ARG A 326 -24.62 -8.27 3.39
N GLN A 327 -24.61 -9.52 3.86
CA GLN A 327 -25.13 -9.83 5.19
C GLN A 327 -24.31 -9.17 6.30
N VAL A 328 -22.97 -9.12 6.15
CA VAL A 328 -22.08 -8.42 7.08
C VAL A 328 -22.38 -6.93 7.07
N ALA A 329 -22.50 -6.32 5.89
CA ALA A 329 -22.83 -4.90 5.74
C ALA A 329 -24.16 -4.55 6.41
N THR A 330 -25.21 -5.32 6.17
CA THR A 330 -26.53 -5.14 6.81
C THR A 330 -26.47 -5.31 8.32
N LYS A 331 -25.76 -6.33 8.84
CA LYS A 331 -25.67 -6.58 10.29
C LYS A 331 -24.88 -5.52 11.05
N LEU A 332 -23.93 -4.88 10.38
CA LEU A 332 -23.04 -3.86 10.99
C LEU A 332 -23.44 -2.43 10.63
N ASP A 333 -24.52 -2.23 9.86
CA ASP A 333 -24.93 -0.94 9.33
C ASP A 333 -23.82 -0.22 8.54
N LEU A 334 -23.11 -0.99 7.71
CA LEU A 334 -22.04 -0.52 6.84
C LEU A 334 -22.50 -0.50 5.37
N VAL A 335 -21.88 0.36 4.57
CA VAL A 335 -22.14 0.44 3.12
C VAL A 335 -21.56 -0.79 2.42
N TYR A 336 -22.36 -1.50 1.64
CA TYR A 336 -21.86 -2.58 0.77
C TYR A 336 -21.27 -2.00 -0.52
N LEU A 337 -20.01 -2.37 -0.81
CA LEU A 337 -19.29 -1.98 -2.01
C LEU A 337 -18.98 -3.21 -2.90
N ASP A 338 -19.76 -3.38 -3.97
CA ASP A 338 -19.49 -4.34 -5.05
C ASP A 338 -18.44 -3.78 -6.01
N THR A 339 -17.15 -4.05 -5.75
CA THR A 339 -16.08 -3.61 -6.66
C THR A 339 -16.14 -4.34 -8.00
N GLY A 340 -16.65 -5.57 -8.02
CA GLY A 340 -16.83 -6.38 -9.22
C GLY A 340 -17.77 -5.70 -10.23
N ALA A 341 -18.79 -5.00 -9.76
CA ALA A 341 -19.71 -4.23 -10.60
C ALA A 341 -18.99 -3.14 -11.41
N MET A 342 -17.94 -2.53 -10.85
CA MET A 342 -17.18 -1.50 -11.56
C MET A 342 -16.41 -2.09 -12.75
N TYR A 343 -15.74 -3.23 -12.55
CA TYR A 343 -15.05 -3.93 -13.64
C TYR A 343 -16.04 -4.39 -14.72
N ARG A 344 -17.20 -4.92 -14.32
CA ARG A 344 -18.26 -5.29 -15.27
C ARG A 344 -18.83 -4.09 -16.03
N ALA A 345 -18.98 -2.94 -15.38
CA ALA A 345 -19.43 -1.72 -16.04
C ALA A 345 -18.42 -1.24 -17.09
N VAL A 346 -17.12 -1.28 -16.79
CA VAL A 346 -16.08 -1.00 -17.79
C VAL A 346 -16.12 -2.01 -18.93
N THR A 347 -16.19 -3.30 -18.64
CA THR A 347 -16.29 -4.35 -19.68
C THR A 347 -17.50 -4.13 -20.59
N TRP A 348 -18.66 -3.81 -20.02
CA TRP A 348 -19.84 -3.45 -20.79
C TRP A 348 -19.59 -2.24 -21.69
N LEU A 349 -18.95 -1.18 -21.18
CA LEU A 349 -18.66 0.01 -21.98
C LEU A 349 -17.69 -0.27 -23.13
N VAL A 350 -16.67 -1.12 -22.92
CA VAL A 350 -15.74 -1.56 -23.98
C VAL A 350 -16.50 -2.29 -25.08
N LEU A 351 -17.38 -3.23 -24.71
CA LEU A 351 -18.23 -3.96 -25.66
C LEU A 351 -19.16 -3.03 -26.45
N GLN A 352 -19.80 -2.07 -25.78
CA GLN A 352 -20.71 -1.12 -26.42
C GLN A 352 -20.01 -0.19 -27.41
N GLN A 353 -18.73 0.14 -27.18
CA GLN A 353 -17.93 0.96 -28.09
C GLN A 353 -17.27 0.14 -29.20
N GLY A 354 -17.43 -1.20 -29.21
CA GLY A 354 -16.80 -2.07 -30.19
C GLY A 354 -15.27 -2.08 -30.11
N ILE A 355 -14.70 -1.75 -28.95
CA ILE A 355 -13.25 -1.75 -28.74
C ILE A 355 -12.77 -3.20 -28.55
N ALA A 356 -11.71 -3.59 -29.25
CA ALA A 356 -11.13 -4.91 -29.12
C ALA A 356 -10.56 -5.13 -27.70
N MET A 357 -10.73 -6.34 -27.14
CA MET A 357 -10.35 -6.64 -25.75
C MET A 357 -8.84 -6.57 -25.50
N ASP A 358 -8.03 -6.63 -26.56
CA ASP A 358 -6.57 -6.55 -26.57
C ASP A 358 -6.05 -5.15 -26.94
N ASP A 359 -6.93 -4.19 -27.28
CA ASP A 359 -6.54 -2.79 -27.49
C ASP A 359 -6.41 -2.05 -26.14
N GLU A 360 -5.32 -2.35 -25.43
CA GLU A 360 -5.04 -1.77 -24.11
C GLU A 360 -4.98 -0.24 -24.13
N CYS A 361 -4.54 0.35 -25.24
CA CYS A 361 -4.45 1.80 -25.40
C CYS A 361 -5.83 2.45 -25.47
N ALA A 362 -6.72 1.96 -26.33
CA ALA A 362 -8.08 2.46 -26.43
C ALA A 362 -8.87 2.25 -25.13
N ILE A 363 -8.68 1.10 -24.48
CA ILE A 363 -9.32 0.81 -23.18
C ILE A 363 -8.79 1.76 -22.09
N ALA A 364 -7.49 2.04 -22.06
CA ALA A 364 -6.91 3.01 -21.12
C ALA A 364 -7.51 4.41 -21.30
N GLU A 365 -7.65 4.88 -22.54
CA GLU A 365 -8.31 6.16 -22.84
C GLU A 365 -9.78 6.18 -22.40
N LEU A 366 -10.51 5.10 -22.68
CA LEU A 366 -11.91 4.95 -22.31
C LEU A 366 -12.11 5.03 -20.79
N VAL A 367 -11.32 4.27 -20.02
CA VAL A 367 -11.46 4.20 -18.56
C VAL A 367 -11.03 5.51 -17.88
N ALA A 368 -10.04 6.22 -18.43
CA ALA A 368 -9.64 7.52 -17.91
C ALA A 368 -10.76 8.57 -17.96
N ARG A 369 -11.69 8.43 -18.93
CA ARG A 369 -12.81 9.36 -19.15
C ARG A 369 -14.14 8.88 -18.58
N CYS A 370 -14.25 7.62 -18.17
CA CYS A 370 -15.51 7.09 -17.68
C CYS A 370 -15.85 7.66 -16.30
N ASN A 371 -17.13 7.92 -16.06
CA ASN A 371 -17.67 8.17 -14.72
C ASN A 371 -18.49 6.95 -14.29
N ILE A 372 -18.20 6.40 -13.10
CA ILE A 372 -18.91 5.23 -12.57
C ILE A 372 -19.49 5.64 -11.23
N GLU A 373 -20.80 5.48 -11.10
CA GLU A 373 -21.55 5.78 -9.89
C GLU A 373 -22.19 4.50 -9.37
N LEU A 374 -21.97 4.22 -8.09
CA LEU A 374 -22.63 3.14 -7.36
C LEU A 374 -23.54 3.75 -6.32
N THR A 375 -24.83 3.46 -6.41
CA THR A 375 -25.82 3.88 -5.40
C THR A 375 -26.34 2.64 -4.70
N PRO A 376 -26.25 2.54 -3.36
CA PRO A 376 -26.88 1.47 -2.61
C PRO A 376 -28.37 1.40 -2.92
N SER A 377 -28.90 0.19 -3.03
CA SER A 377 -30.31 -0.08 -3.29
C SER A 377 -30.89 -0.93 -2.17
N HIS A 378 -32.14 -0.67 -1.80
CA HIS A 378 -32.88 -1.50 -0.85
C HIS A 378 -33.35 -2.84 -1.45
N ASP A 379 -33.17 -3.04 -2.76
CA ASP A 379 -33.46 -4.30 -3.43
C ASP A 379 -32.36 -5.35 -3.15
N LEU A 380 -32.72 -6.43 -2.45
CA LEU A 380 -31.82 -7.53 -2.13
C LEU A 380 -31.34 -8.30 -3.38
N GLN A 381 -32.08 -8.25 -4.49
CA GLN A 381 -31.67 -8.88 -5.76
C GLN A 381 -30.71 -8.00 -6.57
N SER A 382 -30.85 -6.68 -6.47
CA SER A 382 -29.94 -5.71 -7.07
C SER A 382 -29.46 -4.69 -6.03
N PRO A 383 -28.49 -5.08 -5.17
CA PRO A 383 -28.10 -4.35 -3.96
C PRO A 383 -27.41 -3.01 -4.23
N VAL A 384 -26.94 -2.82 -5.47
CA VAL A 384 -26.26 -1.61 -5.91
C VAL A 384 -26.73 -1.28 -7.31
N ARG A 385 -27.24 -0.07 -7.49
CA ARG A 385 -27.51 0.54 -8.79
C ARG A 385 -26.20 1.06 -9.37
N VAL A 386 -25.93 0.72 -10.62
CA VAL A 386 -24.67 1.02 -11.30
C VAL A 386 -24.95 1.92 -12.49
N LEU A 387 -24.41 3.13 -12.48
CA LEU A 387 -24.43 4.01 -13.64
C LEU A 387 -23.01 4.15 -14.20
N ILE A 388 -22.89 4.10 -15.52
CA ILE A 388 -21.66 4.45 -16.23
C ILE A 388 -21.96 5.52 -17.27
N ASN A 389 -21.27 6.67 -17.17
CA ASN A 389 -21.53 7.86 -17.97
C ASN A 389 -23.01 8.29 -17.97
N GLY A 390 -23.70 8.14 -16.83
CA GLY A 390 -25.13 8.46 -16.66
C GLY A 390 -26.10 7.38 -17.14
N THR A 391 -25.62 6.30 -17.77
CA THR A 391 -26.45 5.18 -18.22
C THR A 391 -26.57 4.13 -17.13
N ASP A 392 -27.79 3.75 -16.77
CA ASP A 392 -28.04 2.66 -15.84
C ASP A 392 -27.74 1.31 -16.49
N VAL A 393 -26.69 0.64 -16.02
CA VAL A 393 -26.21 -0.63 -16.56
C VAL A 393 -26.42 -1.78 -15.59
N THR A 394 -27.19 -1.56 -14.52
CA THR A 394 -27.34 -2.47 -13.38
C THR A 394 -27.64 -3.91 -13.83
N GLN A 395 -28.60 -4.11 -14.72
CA GLN A 395 -28.91 -5.45 -15.23
C GLN A 395 -27.97 -5.90 -16.35
N ALA A 396 -27.58 -4.99 -17.24
CA ALA A 396 -26.75 -5.29 -18.40
C ALA A 396 -25.36 -5.83 -18.03
N ILE A 397 -24.78 -5.38 -16.91
CA ILE A 397 -23.47 -5.86 -16.46
C ILE A 397 -23.47 -7.31 -15.95
N ARG A 398 -24.65 -7.93 -15.76
CA ARG A 398 -24.79 -9.29 -15.23
C ARG A 398 -24.97 -10.36 -16.31
N THR A 399 -25.00 -9.96 -17.59
CA THR A 399 -25.15 -10.90 -18.71
C THR A 399 -23.92 -11.80 -18.86
N ILE A 400 -24.10 -12.96 -19.52
CA ILE A 400 -23.01 -13.89 -19.82
C ILE A 400 -21.94 -13.22 -20.70
N GLU A 401 -22.38 -12.40 -21.66
CA GLU A 401 -21.50 -11.64 -22.55
C GLU A 401 -20.52 -10.76 -21.77
N VAL A 402 -21.00 -9.97 -20.81
CA VAL A 402 -20.13 -9.14 -19.97
C VAL A 402 -19.30 -9.99 -19.02
N THR A 403 -19.94 -10.90 -18.28
CA THR A 403 -19.28 -11.65 -17.20
C THR A 403 -18.16 -12.58 -17.67
N SER A 404 -18.22 -13.05 -18.93
CA SER A 404 -17.17 -13.86 -19.54
C SER A 404 -15.91 -13.07 -19.90
N GLN A 405 -16.03 -11.77 -20.20
CA GLN A 405 -14.91 -10.91 -20.63
C GLN A 405 -14.24 -10.12 -19.49
N VAL A 406 -14.87 -10.08 -18.31
CA VAL A 406 -14.39 -9.25 -17.18
C VAL A 406 -12.98 -9.58 -16.72
N SER A 407 -12.59 -10.86 -16.74
CA SER A 407 -11.25 -11.24 -16.31
C SER A 407 -10.16 -10.66 -17.23
N ALA A 408 -10.41 -10.57 -18.55
CA ALA A 408 -9.47 -9.97 -19.50
C ALA A 408 -9.32 -8.46 -19.26
N ILE A 409 -10.45 -7.74 -19.16
CA ILE A 409 -10.46 -6.30 -18.87
C ILE A 409 -9.84 -5.99 -17.51
N ALA A 410 -10.16 -6.78 -16.49
CA ALA A 410 -9.65 -6.56 -15.15
C ALA A 410 -8.17 -6.97 -14.99
N ALA A 411 -7.57 -7.67 -15.95
CA ALA A 411 -6.14 -7.95 -15.96
C ALA A 411 -5.31 -6.77 -16.47
N GLN A 412 -5.92 -5.81 -17.18
CA GLN A 412 -5.21 -4.67 -17.75
C GLN A 412 -4.81 -3.64 -16.68
N SER A 413 -3.55 -3.21 -16.74
CA SER A 413 -2.93 -2.30 -15.76
C SER A 413 -3.67 -0.96 -15.65
N ALA A 414 -4.01 -0.35 -16.79
CA ALA A 414 -4.69 0.95 -16.83
C ALA A 414 -6.08 0.91 -16.19
N VAL A 415 -6.84 -0.17 -16.44
CA VAL A 415 -8.16 -0.39 -15.85
C VAL A 415 -8.06 -0.49 -14.33
N ARG A 416 -7.13 -1.32 -13.84
CA ARG A 416 -6.89 -1.50 -12.40
C ARG A 416 -6.50 -0.19 -11.73
N GLN A 417 -5.49 0.50 -12.26
CA GLN A 417 -5.01 1.77 -11.70
C GLN A 417 -6.11 2.83 -11.59
N ALA A 418 -6.97 2.93 -12.61
CA ALA A 418 -8.07 3.89 -12.60
C ALA A 418 -9.19 3.49 -11.62
N LEU A 419 -9.60 2.22 -11.60
CA LEU A 419 -10.69 1.76 -10.74
C LEU A 419 -10.30 1.67 -9.26
N VAL A 420 -9.07 1.26 -8.93
CA VAL A 420 -8.57 1.23 -7.55
C VAL A 420 -8.58 2.64 -6.94
N LYS A 421 -8.16 3.67 -7.68
CA LYS A 421 -8.25 5.08 -7.21
C LYS A 421 -9.68 5.48 -6.87
N LYS A 422 -10.66 5.07 -7.70
CA LYS A 422 -12.09 5.34 -7.44
C LYS A 422 -12.59 4.57 -6.21
N GLN A 423 -12.25 3.30 -6.08
CA GLN A 423 -12.60 2.48 -4.91
C GLN A 423 -12.03 3.07 -3.62
N GLN A 424 -10.74 3.44 -3.64
CA GLN A 424 -10.07 4.13 -2.52
C GLN A 424 -10.76 5.42 -2.11
N SER A 425 -11.30 6.17 -3.08
CA SER A 425 -12.04 7.41 -2.79
C SER A 425 -13.30 7.16 -1.97
N TRP A 426 -13.98 6.02 -2.15
CA TRP A 426 -15.13 5.63 -1.33
C TRP A 426 -14.76 5.18 0.07
N GLY A 427 -13.57 4.60 0.25
CA GLY A 427 -13.07 4.24 1.59
C GLY A 427 -12.58 5.41 2.43
N LYS A 428 -12.52 6.65 1.91
CA LYS A 428 -12.01 7.80 2.69
C LYS A 428 -12.76 8.04 4.00
N LYS A 429 -14.09 7.94 3.96
CA LYS A 429 -14.94 8.03 5.18
C LYS A 429 -15.05 6.69 5.90
N GLY A 430 -14.59 5.62 5.25
CA GLY A 430 -14.75 4.25 5.70
C GLY A 430 -16.21 3.83 5.80
N GLY A 431 -16.52 2.96 6.75
CA GLY A 431 -17.92 2.59 7.02
C GLY A 431 -18.48 1.64 5.95
N LEU A 432 -17.63 0.77 5.41
CA LEU A 432 -17.99 -0.05 4.25
C LEU A 432 -17.46 -1.48 4.34
N VAL A 433 -18.17 -2.38 3.66
CA VAL A 433 -17.74 -3.75 3.38
C VAL A 433 -17.48 -3.84 1.87
N ALA A 434 -16.22 -3.96 1.49
CA ALA A 434 -15.80 -4.10 0.11
C ALA A 434 -15.44 -5.55 -0.19
N GLU A 435 -15.93 -6.07 -1.32
CA GLU A 435 -15.59 -7.40 -1.79
C GLU A 435 -14.91 -7.37 -3.16
N GLY A 436 -13.96 -8.29 -3.37
CA GLY A 436 -13.20 -8.36 -4.61
C GLY A 436 -12.14 -9.45 -4.62
N ARG A 437 -11.04 -9.19 -5.33
CA ARG A 437 -9.89 -10.11 -5.43
C ARG A 437 -8.63 -9.58 -4.75
N ASP A 438 -8.54 -8.27 -4.59
CA ASP A 438 -7.36 -7.50 -4.23
C ASP A 438 -7.70 -6.35 -3.26
N ILE A 439 -8.80 -6.47 -2.52
CA ILE A 439 -9.31 -5.44 -1.62
C ILE A 439 -8.34 -5.21 -0.47
N GLY A 440 -8.01 -6.25 0.30
CA GLY A 440 -7.14 -6.16 1.47
C GLY A 440 -5.65 -6.04 1.14
N THR A 441 -5.26 -6.25 -0.13
CA THR A 441 -3.87 -6.15 -0.58
C THR A 441 -3.56 -4.84 -1.29
N HIS A 442 -4.46 -4.34 -2.15
CA HIS A 442 -4.19 -3.18 -3.02
C HIS A 442 -5.20 -2.04 -2.84
N VAL A 443 -6.49 -2.34 -2.65
CA VAL A 443 -7.51 -1.29 -2.54
C VAL A 443 -7.49 -0.62 -1.18
N PHE A 444 -7.68 -1.40 -0.12
CA PHE A 444 -7.69 -1.00 1.29
C PHE A 444 -6.67 -1.83 2.09
N PRO A 445 -5.36 -1.66 1.84
CA PRO A 445 -4.31 -2.36 2.58
C PRO A 445 -4.26 -1.96 4.06
N ASP A 446 -4.96 -0.92 4.48
CA ASP A 446 -5.12 -0.45 5.85
C ASP A 446 -6.52 -0.73 6.42
N ALA A 447 -7.34 -1.56 5.76
CA ALA A 447 -8.62 -2.00 6.31
C ALA A 447 -8.44 -2.67 7.69
N GLU A 448 -9.31 -2.32 8.63
CA GLU A 448 -9.28 -2.82 10.02
C GLU A 448 -9.56 -4.32 10.08
N VAL A 449 -10.37 -4.83 9.15
CA VAL A 449 -10.69 -6.25 9.02
C VAL A 449 -10.45 -6.68 7.58
N LYS A 450 -9.63 -7.72 7.41
CA LYS A 450 -9.39 -8.37 6.13
C LYS A 450 -9.73 -9.85 6.25
N ILE A 451 -10.60 -10.31 5.37
CA ILE A 451 -11.06 -11.69 5.27
C ILE A 451 -10.65 -12.24 3.91
N PHE A 452 -10.07 -13.42 3.89
CA PHE A 452 -9.81 -14.18 2.67
C PHE A 452 -10.75 -15.40 2.66
N LEU A 453 -11.86 -15.28 1.93
CA LEU A 453 -12.90 -16.29 1.88
C LEU A 453 -12.59 -17.30 0.77
N THR A 454 -12.36 -18.56 1.14
CA THR A 454 -12.03 -19.63 0.21
C THR A 454 -13.14 -20.66 0.10
N ALA A 455 -13.11 -21.44 -0.99
CA ALA A 455 -13.96 -22.61 -1.19
C ALA A 455 -13.28 -23.53 -2.21
N SER A 456 -13.44 -24.84 -2.08
CA SER A 456 -12.91 -25.78 -3.07
C SER A 456 -13.51 -25.52 -4.45
N VAL A 457 -12.75 -25.82 -5.51
CA VAL A 457 -13.24 -25.71 -6.90
C VAL A 457 -14.51 -26.54 -7.09
N SER A 458 -14.55 -27.74 -6.49
CA SER A 458 -15.71 -28.62 -6.52
C SER A 458 -16.96 -27.99 -5.88
N GLU A 459 -16.84 -27.44 -4.67
CA GLU A 459 -17.96 -26.78 -3.98
C GLU A 459 -18.49 -25.59 -4.80
N ARG A 460 -17.59 -24.78 -5.36
CA ARG A 460 -17.96 -23.62 -6.19
C ARG A 460 -18.61 -24.02 -7.50
N ALA A 461 -18.14 -25.10 -8.12
CA ALA A 461 -18.78 -25.67 -9.31
C ALA A 461 -20.20 -26.17 -8.99
N HIS A 462 -20.40 -26.85 -7.85
CA HIS A 462 -21.73 -27.29 -7.42
C HIS A 462 -22.69 -26.12 -7.19
N ARG A 463 -22.26 -25.08 -6.44
CA ARG A 463 -23.05 -23.86 -6.23
C ARG A 463 -23.44 -23.20 -7.55
N ARG A 464 -22.48 -23.08 -8.47
CA ARG A 464 -22.71 -22.45 -9.76
C ARG A 464 -23.63 -23.26 -10.68
N GLN A 465 -23.56 -24.59 -10.60
CA GLN A 465 -24.50 -25.47 -11.31
C GLN A 465 -25.93 -25.32 -10.76
N GLN A 466 -26.09 -25.17 -9.43
CA GLN A 466 -27.38 -24.88 -8.81
C GLN A 466 -27.93 -23.51 -9.25
N ASP A 467 -27.09 -22.46 -9.26
CA ASP A 467 -27.49 -21.12 -9.76
C ASP A 467 -28.05 -21.21 -11.20
N PHE A 468 -27.41 -21.98 -12.07
CA PHE A 468 -27.88 -22.16 -13.46
C PHE A 468 -29.23 -22.90 -13.52
N LYS A 469 -29.42 -23.92 -12.69
CA LYS A 469 -30.71 -24.63 -12.59
C LYS A 469 -31.82 -23.71 -12.11
N GLU A 470 -31.55 -22.89 -11.09
CA GLU A 470 -32.52 -21.91 -10.56
C GLU A 470 -32.87 -20.81 -11.57
N GLN A 471 -31.92 -20.42 -12.43
CA GLN A 471 -32.12 -19.41 -13.48
C GLN A 471 -32.69 -19.98 -14.79
N GLY A 472 -33.02 -21.28 -14.84
CA GLY A 472 -33.56 -21.93 -16.04
C GLY A 472 -32.56 -22.01 -17.20
N GLN A 473 -31.26 -21.97 -16.91
CA GLN A 473 -30.20 -22.11 -17.92
C GLN A 473 -29.94 -23.59 -18.27
N PRO A 474 -29.35 -23.88 -19.44
CA PRO A 474 -29.03 -25.25 -19.85
C PRO A 474 -28.14 -25.96 -18.83
N GLU A 475 -28.32 -27.27 -18.67
CA GLU A 475 -27.51 -28.05 -17.73
C GLU A 475 -26.04 -28.08 -18.20
N VAL A 476 -25.16 -27.49 -17.39
CA VAL A 476 -23.71 -27.44 -17.65
C VAL A 476 -23.04 -28.63 -16.98
N ASN A 477 -22.11 -29.26 -17.70
CA ASN A 477 -21.29 -30.36 -17.19
C ASN A 477 -20.42 -29.87 -16.01
N LEU A 478 -20.54 -30.54 -14.86
CA LEU A 478 -19.81 -30.20 -13.63
C LEU A 478 -18.29 -30.21 -13.82
N GLU A 479 -17.74 -31.16 -14.58
CA GLU A 479 -16.29 -31.24 -14.83
C GLU A 479 -15.80 -30.09 -15.70
N GLN A 480 -16.60 -29.65 -16.69
CA GLN A 480 -16.27 -28.46 -17.46
C GLN A 480 -16.28 -27.21 -16.57
N LEU A 481 -17.29 -27.09 -15.71
CA LEU A 481 -17.42 -25.96 -14.79
C LEU A 481 -16.26 -25.89 -13.78
N LYS A 482 -15.78 -27.04 -13.31
CA LYS A 482 -14.55 -27.11 -12.47
C LYS A 482 -13.34 -26.59 -13.22
N ARG A 483 -13.13 -26.99 -14.48
CA ARG A 483 -12.01 -26.51 -15.31
C ARG A 483 -12.10 -25.01 -15.54
N ASP A 484 -13.26 -24.50 -15.92
CA ASP A 484 -13.47 -23.08 -16.18
C ASP A 484 -13.21 -22.23 -14.92
N ILE A 485 -13.65 -22.72 -13.75
CA ILE A 485 -13.40 -22.07 -12.46
C ILE A 485 -11.91 -22.10 -12.11
N ALA A 486 -11.24 -23.24 -12.28
CA ALA A 486 -9.81 -23.38 -12.00
C ALA A 486 -8.95 -22.49 -12.91
N GLU A 487 -9.25 -22.45 -14.22
CA GLU A 487 -8.58 -21.59 -15.18
C GLU A 487 -8.77 -20.11 -14.82
N ARG A 488 -9.98 -19.74 -14.37
CA ARG A 488 -10.26 -18.38 -13.92
C ARG A 488 -9.46 -18.01 -12.69
N ASP A 489 -9.40 -18.89 -11.68
CA ASP A 489 -8.63 -18.65 -10.47
C ASP A 489 -7.14 -18.51 -10.76
N TRP A 490 -6.64 -19.32 -11.70
CA TRP A 490 -5.28 -19.18 -12.21
C TRP A 490 -5.08 -17.78 -12.80
N LYS A 491 -5.88 -17.37 -13.79
CA LYS A 491 -5.79 -16.02 -14.41
C LYS A 491 -5.87 -14.88 -13.38
N ASP A 492 -6.73 -15.02 -12.37
CA ASP A 492 -6.88 -14.01 -11.32
C ASP A 492 -5.68 -13.93 -10.37
N SER A 493 -5.04 -15.07 -10.08
CA SER A 493 -3.89 -15.16 -9.18
C SER A 493 -2.57 -14.88 -9.89
N THR A 494 -2.49 -15.08 -11.20
CA THR A 494 -1.27 -14.93 -12.01
C THR A 494 -1.14 -13.60 -12.75
N ARG A 495 -2.15 -12.72 -12.68
CA ARG A 495 -2.07 -11.43 -13.37
C ARG A 495 -0.96 -10.52 -12.82
N LYS A 496 -0.36 -9.73 -13.71
CA LYS A 496 0.75 -8.80 -13.39
C LYS A 496 0.37 -7.71 -12.38
N VAL A 497 -0.85 -7.20 -12.44
CA VAL A 497 -1.31 -6.08 -11.60
C VAL A 497 -2.40 -6.55 -10.63
N SER A 498 -2.17 -6.29 -9.35
CA SER A 498 -3.08 -6.59 -8.24
C SER A 498 -3.60 -8.04 -8.24
N PRO A 499 -2.75 -9.07 -8.21
CA PRO A 499 -3.18 -10.47 -8.25
C PRO A 499 -4.09 -10.84 -7.06
N LEU A 500 -4.91 -11.88 -7.26
CA LEU A 500 -5.65 -12.50 -6.16
C LEU A 500 -4.66 -13.13 -5.17
N GLN A 501 -4.48 -12.48 -4.03
CA GLN A 501 -3.58 -12.92 -2.98
C GLN A 501 -4.19 -12.61 -1.61
N LYS A 502 -3.99 -13.53 -0.66
CA LYS A 502 -4.29 -13.30 0.74
C LYS A 502 -3.35 -12.24 1.32
N ALA A 503 -3.90 -11.15 1.86
CA ALA A 503 -3.11 -10.18 2.60
C ALA A 503 -2.48 -10.83 3.83
N ALA A 504 -1.27 -10.40 4.21
CA ALA A 504 -0.49 -11.03 5.27
C ALA A 504 -1.20 -11.06 6.64
N ASP A 505 -2.07 -10.10 6.89
CA ASP A 505 -2.87 -9.92 8.10
C ASP A 505 -4.34 -10.34 7.92
N ALA A 506 -4.71 -10.92 6.77
CA ALA A 506 -6.07 -11.41 6.53
C ALA A 506 -6.34 -12.75 7.24
N VAL A 507 -7.54 -12.86 7.82
CA VAL A 507 -8.06 -14.12 8.35
C VAL A 507 -8.66 -14.91 7.20
N GLU A 508 -8.25 -16.17 7.07
CA GLU A 508 -8.80 -17.06 6.06
C GLU A 508 -9.98 -17.84 6.62
N ILE A 509 -11.07 -17.89 5.85
CA ILE A 509 -12.28 -18.63 6.19
C ILE A 509 -12.61 -19.55 5.01
N GLN A 510 -12.59 -20.86 5.24
CA GLN A 510 -13.03 -21.85 4.25
C GLN A 510 -14.54 -22.04 4.35
N SER A 511 -15.26 -21.73 3.28
CA SER A 511 -16.72 -21.75 3.23
C SER A 511 -17.33 -23.09 2.82
N ASP A 512 -16.52 -24.13 2.62
CA ASP A 512 -17.01 -25.47 2.27
C ASP A 512 -17.85 -26.05 3.42
N GLY A 513 -19.08 -26.48 3.11
CA GLY A 513 -20.00 -27.05 4.09
C GLY A 513 -20.56 -26.08 5.13
N LEU A 514 -20.14 -24.81 5.15
CA LEU A 514 -20.68 -23.79 6.03
C LEU A 514 -21.83 -23.03 5.37
N ASN A 515 -22.85 -22.70 6.17
CA ASN A 515 -23.91 -21.82 5.69
C ASN A 515 -23.48 -20.34 5.76
N VAL A 516 -24.13 -19.49 4.96
CA VAL A 516 -23.80 -18.06 4.87
C VAL A 516 -23.94 -17.34 6.22
N SER A 517 -24.91 -17.76 7.05
CA SER A 517 -25.18 -17.15 8.35
C SER A 517 -24.04 -17.40 9.35
N GLU A 518 -23.46 -18.60 9.35
CA GLU A 518 -22.30 -18.98 10.18
C GLU A 518 -21.07 -18.16 9.82
N ILE A 519 -20.75 -18.08 8.53
CA ILE A 519 -19.61 -17.29 8.03
C ILE A 519 -19.79 -15.82 8.40
N THR A 520 -21.00 -15.28 8.20
CA THR A 520 -21.34 -13.90 8.56
C THR A 520 -21.14 -13.66 10.06
N ALA A 521 -21.57 -14.59 10.93
CA ALA A 521 -21.39 -14.47 12.36
C ALA A 521 -19.90 -14.46 12.76
N GLN A 522 -19.07 -15.30 12.12
CA GLN A 522 -17.62 -15.31 12.37
C GLN A 522 -16.97 -13.96 12.01
N ILE A 523 -17.32 -13.38 10.86
CA ILE A 523 -16.76 -12.09 10.43
C ILE A 523 -17.21 -10.95 11.37
N VAL A 524 -18.49 -10.93 11.76
CA VAL A 524 -19.03 -9.93 12.71
C VAL A 524 -18.35 -10.03 14.08
N ASN A 525 -18.16 -11.24 14.60
CA ASN A 525 -17.46 -11.45 15.87
C ASN A 525 -16.00 -10.99 15.80
N TYR A 526 -15.30 -11.34 14.72
CA TYR A 526 -13.92 -10.92 14.49
C TYR A 526 -13.80 -9.39 14.39
N TYR A 527 -14.75 -8.74 13.71
CA TYR A 527 -14.84 -7.29 13.62
C TYR A 527 -14.97 -6.62 14.99
N GLN A 528 -15.89 -7.11 15.83
CA GLN A 528 -16.08 -6.58 17.18
C GLN A 528 -14.83 -6.76 18.06
N GLN A 529 -14.20 -7.93 17.98
CA GLN A 529 -12.95 -8.21 18.70
C GLN A 529 -11.82 -7.26 18.26
N ARG A 530 -11.65 -7.04 16.95
CA ARG A 530 -10.63 -6.12 16.43
C ARG A 530 -10.85 -4.68 16.86
N LEU A 531 -12.08 -4.18 16.82
CA LEU A 531 -12.36 -2.79 17.22
C LEU A 531 -12.16 -2.54 18.71
N SER A 532 -12.42 -3.53 19.57
CA SER A 532 -12.12 -3.39 21.01
C SER A 532 -10.62 -3.30 21.33
N GLN A 533 -9.74 -3.66 20.39
CA GLN A 533 -8.28 -3.60 20.55
C GLN A 533 -7.66 -2.32 19.96
N LEU A 534 -8.42 -1.53 19.20
CA LEU A 534 -7.96 -0.34 18.45
C LEU A 534 -8.19 0.96 19.23
#